data_AF-A0A1M7F9M9-F1
#
_entry.id   AF-A0A1M7F9M9-F1
#
_cell.length_a   1.000
_cell.length_b   1.000
_cell.length_c   1.000
_cell.angle_alpha   90.00
_cell.angle_beta   90.00
_cell.angle_gamma   90.00
#
_symmetry.space_group_name_H-M   'P 1'
#
loop_
_entity.id
_entity.type
_entity.pdbx_description
1 polymer ?
#
loop_
_entity_poly.entity_id
_entity_poly.type
_entity_poly.pdbx_seq_one_letter_code
_entity_poly.pdbx_strand_id
1 'polypeptide(L)' 'MDLFWYMMALVAPAVTVVVLARLMRNKYGAVILTFILFAVSIYRGFYHSEWVIYLDAISIVIGYMLVELYNIDEVEDE' A
#
# COMPACT_ATOMS: atom_id res chain seq x y z
N MET A 1 -6.91 20.76 8.04
CA MET A 1 -6.52 20.14 6.75
C MET A 1 -5.80 18.80 6.96
N ASP A 2 -5.51 18.40 8.19
CA ASP A 2 -4.73 17.19 8.51
C ASP A 2 -5.52 15.89 8.31
N LEU A 3 -6.84 15.94 8.49
CA LEU A 3 -7.74 14.80 8.25
C LEU A 3 -7.59 14.22 6.84
N PHE A 4 -7.41 15.08 5.83
CA PHE A 4 -7.22 14.66 4.44
C PHE A 4 -5.96 13.80 4.29
N TRP A 5 -4.86 14.20 4.90
CA TRP A 5 -3.60 13.45 4.85
C TRP A 5 -3.72 12.10 5.55
N TYR A 6 -4.40 12.04 6.69
CA TYR A 6 -4.65 10.77 7.38
C TYR A 6 -5.56 9.82 6.60
N MET A 7 -6.60 10.35 5.94
CA MET A 7 -7.45 9.54 5.07
C MET A 7 -6.67 9.00 3.87
N MET A 8 -5.80 9.82 3.26
CA MET A 8 -4.95 9.38 2.16
C MET A 8 -3.94 8.33 2.59
N ALA A 9 -3.33 8.48 3.77
CA ALA A 9 -2.41 7.49 4.34
C ALA A 9 -3.06 6.13 4.61
N LEU A 10 -4.37 6.11 4.89
CA LEU A 10 -5.11 4.87 5.06
C LEU A 10 -5.50 4.20 3.73
N VAL A 11 -5.80 4.98 2.69
CA VAL A 11 -6.37 4.44 1.45
C VAL A 11 -5.31 4.22 0.37
N ALA A 12 -4.41 5.18 0.16
CA ALA A 12 -3.50 5.17 -0.98
C ALA A 12 -2.50 3.98 -0.94
N PRO A 13 -1.86 3.65 0.20
CA PRO A 13 -0.95 2.51 0.23
C PRO A 13 -1.67 1.18 0.00
N ALA A 14 -2.81 0.96 0.65
CA ALA A 14 -3.62 -0.25 0.48
C ALA A 14 -4.03 -0.46 -0.98
N VAL A 15 -4.55 0.59 -1.64
CA VAL A 15 -4.93 0.53 -3.06
C VAL A 15 -3.71 0.26 -3.93
N THR A 16 -2.57 0.87 -3.63
CA THR A 16 -1.32 0.63 -4.35
C THR A 16 -0.90 -0.83 -4.27
N VAL A 17 -0.95 -1.45 -3.09
CA VAL A 17 -0.67 -2.89 -2.92
C VAL A 17 -1.60 -3.73 -3.78
N VAL A 18 -2.91 -3.47 -3.74
CA VAL A 18 -3.90 -4.25 -4.49
C VAL A 18 -3.67 -4.16 -6.01
N VAL A 19 -3.47 -2.94 -6.52
CA VAL A 19 -3.23 -2.71 -7.95
C VAL A 19 -1.93 -3.36 -8.39
N LEU A 20 -0.86 -3.19 -7.63
CA LEU A 20 0.45 -3.79 -7.93
C LEU A 20 0.42 -5.31 -7.84
N ALA A 21 -0.33 -5.88 -6.89
CA ALA A 21 -0.47 -7.32 -6.75
C ALA A 21 -1.16 -7.91 -7.98
N ARG A 22 -2.21 -7.25 -8.48
CA ARG A 22 -2.88 -7.67 -9.71
C ARG A 22 -1.98 -7.55 -10.93
N LEU A 23 -1.22 -6.45 -11.04
CA LEU A 23 -0.34 -6.21 -12.19
C LEU A 23 0.85 -7.16 -12.24
N MET A 24 1.47 -7.44 -11.09
CA MET A 24 2.65 -8.31 -11.00
C MET A 24 2.31 -9.79 -10.86
N ARG A 25 1.04 -10.14 -10.56
CA ARG A 25 0.63 -11.50 -10.17
C ARG A 25 1.50 -12.05 -9.03
N ASN A 26 1.90 -11.17 -8.12
CA ASN A 26 2.78 -11.50 -7.00
C ASN A 26 2.51 -10.54 -5.83
N LYS A 27 1.80 -11.05 -4.82
CA LYS A 27 1.47 -10.30 -3.60
C LYS A 27 2.71 -9.79 -2.84
N TYR A 28 3.77 -10.59 -2.74
CA TYR A 28 4.99 -10.20 -2.03
C TYR A 28 5.74 -9.08 -2.78
N GLY A 29 5.83 -9.20 -4.11
CA GLY A 29 6.42 -8.16 -4.96
C GLY A 29 5.69 -6.82 -4.81
N ALA A 30 4.36 -6.85 -4.76
CA ALA A 30 3.52 -5.66 -4.59
C ALA A 30 3.72 -4.94 -3.26
N VAL A 31 3.78 -5.71 -2.17
CA VAL A 31 4.06 -5.16 -0.84
C VAL A 31 5.44 -4.50 -0.79
N ILE A 32 6.48 -5.18 -1.29
CA ILE A 32 7.86 -4.65 -1.28
C ILE A 32 7.96 -3.37 -2.12
N LEU A 33 7.40 -3.36 -3.32
CA LEU A 33 7.41 -2.16 -4.17
C LEU A 33 6.67 -0.99 -3.53
N THR A 34 5.51 -1.26 -2.93
CA THR A 34 4.75 -0.22 -2.21
C THR A 34 5.58 0.32 -1.04
N PHE A 35 6.18 -0.56 -0.24
CA PHE A 35 7.04 -0.15 0.86
C PHE A 35 8.20 0.75 0.39
N ILE A 36 8.86 0.39 -0.72
CA ILE A 36 9.94 1.21 -1.30
C ILE A 36 9.43 2.59 -1.75
N LEU A 37 8.28 2.65 -2.43
CA LEU A 37 7.69 3.92 -2.89
C LEU A 37 7.42 4.87 -1.72
N PHE A 38 6.81 4.35 -0.65
CA PHE A 38 6.51 5.15 0.54
C PHE A 38 7.77 5.49 1.34
N ALA A 39 8.75 4.59 1.43
CA ALA A 39 10.05 4.88 2.06
C ALA A 39 10.81 5.99 1.32
N VAL A 40 10.83 5.98 -0.01
CA VAL A 40 11.42 7.05 -0.84
C VAL A 40 10.66 8.37 -0.64
N SER A 41 9.34 8.30 -0.52
CA SER A 41 8.51 9.47 -0.21
C SER A 41 8.90 10.10 1.14
N ILE A 42 9.17 9.27 2.17
CA ILE A 42 9.60 9.73 3.50
C ILE A 42 10.95 10.42 3.38
N TYR A 43 11.90 9.80 2.69
CA TYR A 43 13.23 10.35 2.48
C TYR A 43 13.19 11.70 1.75
N ARG A 44 12.24 11.91 0.85
CA ARG A 44 12.03 13.18 0.13
C ARG A 44 11.34 14.26 0.97
N GLY A 45 10.85 13.95 2.17
CA GLY A 45 10.20 14.90 3.06
C GLY A 45 8.77 15.28 2.67
N PHE A 46 8.06 14.43 1.92
CA PHE A 46 6.68 14.70 1.50
C PHE A 46 5.63 14.52 2.61
N TYR A 47 6.04 14.31 3.86
CA TYR A 47 5.16 13.97 4.97
C TYR A 47 4.86 15.18 5.85
N HIS A 48 3.57 15.35 6.15
CA HIS A 48 3.09 16.42 7.04
C HIS A 48 3.24 16.07 8.53
N SER A 49 3.26 14.78 8.89
CA SER A 49 3.35 14.30 10.26
C SER A 49 3.92 12.88 10.33
N GLU A 50 4.62 12.57 11.41
CA GLU A 50 5.12 11.22 11.71
C GLU A 50 3.98 10.20 11.83
N TRP A 51 2.78 10.61 12.26
CA TRP A 51 1.61 9.74 12.37
C TRP A 51 1.15 9.16 11.02
N VAL A 52 1.36 9.89 9.92
CA VAL A 52 1.02 9.42 8.56
C VAL A 52 1.87 8.21 8.18
N ILE A 53 3.13 8.16 8.62
CA ILE A 53 4.04 7.04 8.34
C ILE A 53 3.53 5.75 8.98
N TYR A 54 3.06 5.81 10.23
CA TYR A 54 2.50 4.65 10.92
C TYR A 54 1.21 4.18 10.25
N LEU A 55 0.36 5.10 9.80
CA LEU A 55 -0.86 4.78 9.07
C LEU A 55 -0.56 4.15 7.71
N ASP A 56 0.48 4.62 7.02
CA ASP A 56 0.91 4.01 5.75
C ASP A 56 1.34 2.56 5.95
N ALA A 57 2.12 2.28 7.00
CA ALA A 57 2.54 0.92 7.31
C ALA A 57 1.34 0.00 7.60
N ILE A 58 0.37 0.47 8.39
CA ILE A 58 -0.88 -0.28 8.66
C ILE A 58 -1.68 -0.48 7.37
N SER A 59 -1.78 0.55 6.54
CA SER A 59 -2.50 0.51 5.26
C SER A 59 -1.89 -0.50 4.29
N ILE A 60 -0.56 -0.60 4.22
CA ILE A 60 0.13 -1.62 3.40
C ILE A 60 -0.25 -3.03 3.87
N VAL A 61 -0.31 -3.26 5.19
CA VAL A 61 -0.74 -4.55 5.75
C VAL A 61 -2.20 -4.84 5.41
N ILE A 62 -3.08 -3.85 5.50
CA ILE A 62 -4.49 -3.97 5.08
C ILE A 62 -4.58 -4.31 3.59
N GLY A 63 -3.81 -3.64 2.73
CA GLY A 63 -3.74 -3.94 1.31
C GLY A 63 -3.32 -5.37 1.03
N TYR A 64 -2.30 -5.88 1.74
CA TYR A 64 -1.89 -7.27 1.66
C TYR A 64 -3.01 -8.24 2.09
N MET A 65 -3.68 -7.96 3.21
CA MET A 65 -4.82 -8.79 3.66
C MET A 65 -5.96 -8.81 2.63
N LEU A 66 -6.23 -7.69 1.95
CA LEU A 66 -7.24 -7.65 0.88
C LEU A 66 -6.82 -8.51 -0.32
N VAL A 67 -5.54 -8.44 -0.72
CA VAL A 67 -5.02 -9.29 -1.81
C VAL A 67 -5.17 -10.77 -1.46
N GLU A 68 -4.83 -11.15 -0.23
CA GLU A 68 -4.95 -12.53 0.25
C GLU A 68 -6.41 -12.98 0.34
N LEU A 69 -7.30 -12.15 0.90
CA LEU A 69 -8.70 -12.50 1.10
C LEU A 69 -9.45 -12.73 -0.23
N TYR A 70 -9.07 -12.00 -1.27
CA TYR A 70 -9.73 -12.06 -2.58
C TYR A 70 -8.89 -12.79 -3.64
N ASN A 71 -7.76 -13.41 -3.27
CA ASN A 71 -6.81 -14.08 -4.17
C ASN A 71 -6.50 -13.25 -5.43
N ILE A 72 -6.23 -11.95 -5.24
CA ILE A 72 -6.14 -10.98 -6.35
C ILE A 72 -4.93 -11.27 -7.25
N ASP A 73 -3.87 -11.84 -6.69
CA ASP A 73 -2.65 -12.22 -7.39
C ASP A 73 -2.75 -13.56 -8.13
N GLU A 74 -3.77 -14.36 -7.83
CA GLU A 74 -4.05 -15.60 -8.54
C GLU A 74 -4.85 -15.31 -9.82
N VAL A 75 -4.52 -16.03 -10.88
CA VAL A 75 -5.31 -16.08 -12.10
C VAL A 75 -5.84 -17.51 -12.14
N GLU A 76 -7.16 -17.66 -12.24
CA GLU A 76 -7.75 -18.90 -12.73
C GLU A 76 -7.17 -19.11 -14.13
N ASP A 77 -6.19 -20.00 -14.24
CA ASP A 77 -5.75 -20.51 -15.54
C ASP A 77 -6.95 -21.28 -16.12
N GLU A 78 -7.76 -20.59 -16.94
CA GLU A 78 -8.78 -21.21 -17.81
C GLU A 78 -8.14 -22.14 -18.85
#